data_AF-A0A1F2TH30-F1
#
_entry.id   AF-A0A1F2TH30-F1
#
_cell.length_a   1.000
_cell.length_b   1.000
_cell.length_c   1.000
_cell.angle_alpha   90.00
_cell.angle_beta   90.00
_cell.angle_gamma   90.00
#
_symmetry.space_group_name_H-M   'P 1'
#
loop_
_entity.id
_entity.type
_entity.pdbx_description
1 polymer ?
#
loop_
_entity_poly.entity_id
_entity_poly.type
_entity_poly.pdbx_seq_one_letter_code
_entity_poly.pdbx_strand_id
1 'polypeptide(L)' 'MEHAHDVDVGSDAISIERCRELLGDEADGLSDHEVDLIRRHADAMAQIIVEMFLESSATLE' A
#
# COMPACT_ATOMS: atom_id res chain seq x y z
N MET A 1 13.05 15.90 -19.27
CA MET A 1 12.11 14.83 -19.65
C MET A 1 11.86 14.08 -18.37
N GLU A 2 10.92 14.57 -17.59
CA GLU A 2 10.59 14.00 -16.27
C GLU A 2 9.12 13.68 -16.35
N HIS A 3 8.82 12.49 -16.86
CA HIS A 3 7.50 11.91 -16.69
C HIS A 3 7.47 11.48 -15.23
N ALA A 4 6.95 12.35 -14.36
CA ALA A 4 6.34 11.89 -13.14
C ALA A 4 5.23 10.93 -13.58
N HIS A 5 5.56 9.64 -13.61
CA HIS A 5 4.60 8.59 -13.74
C HIS A 5 3.81 8.66 -12.44
N ASP A 6 2.77 9.50 -12.46
CA ASP A 6 1.67 9.45 -11.52
C ASP A 6 1.08 8.06 -11.72
N VAL A 7 1.62 7.11 -10.95
CA VAL A 7 1.10 5.75 -10.88
C VAL A 7 -0.19 5.85 -10.07
N ASP A 8 -1.20 6.49 -10.64
CA ASP A 8 -2.59 6.32 -10.25
C ASP A 8 -3.00 4.91 -10.67
N VAL A 9 -2.42 3.91 -10.00
CA VAL A 9 -2.89 2.53 -10.03
C VAL A 9 -3.79 2.41 -8.82
N GLY A 10 -4.97 3.04 -8.94
CA GLY A 10 -6.10 2.83 -8.07
C GLY A 10 -6.55 1.37 -8.10
N SER A 11 -5.86 0.51 -7.35
CA SER A 11 -6.60 -0.35 -6.44
C SER A 11 -7.14 0.60 -5.39
N ASP A 12 -8.46 0.71 -5.23
CA ASP A 12 -9.06 1.62 -4.25
C ASP A 12 -8.35 1.43 -2.90
N ALA A 13 -7.46 2.38 -2.57
CA ALA A 13 -6.67 2.30 -1.36
C ALA A 13 -7.68 2.14 -0.22
N ILE A 14 -7.45 1.14 0.64
CA ILE A 14 -8.38 0.82 1.73
C ILE A 14 -8.75 2.09 2.49
N SER A 15 -9.98 2.21 2.99
CA SER A 15 -10.35 3.41 3.75
C SER A 15 -9.46 3.56 5.00
N ILE A 16 -9.32 4.79 5.52
CA ILE A 16 -8.60 5.03 6.79
C ILE A 16 -9.23 4.19 7.92
N GLU A 17 -10.56 4.11 7.96
CA GLU A 17 -11.30 3.27 8.92
C GLU A 17 -10.90 1.80 8.79
N ARG A 18 -10.84 1.27 7.55
CA ARG A 18 -10.40 -0.10 7.32
C ARG A 18 -8.93 -0.31 7.69
N CYS A 19 -8.07 0.67 7.46
CA CYS A 19 -6.68 0.62 7.87
C CYS A 19 -6.56 0.59 9.41
N ARG A 20 -7.36 1.39 10.13
CA ARG A 20 -7.43 1.35 11.60
C ARG A 20 -7.87 -0.02 12.11
N GLU A 21 -8.91 -0.60 11.51
CA GLU A 21 -9.36 -1.95 11.88
C GLU A 21 -8.26 -3.01 11.72
N LEU A 22 -7.45 -2.91 10.67
CA LEU A 22 -6.35 -3.85 10.41
C LEU A 22 -5.17 -3.66 11.36
N LEU A 23 -4.89 -2.42 11.75
CA LEU A 23 -3.86 -2.08 12.74
C LEU A 23 -4.27 -2.48 14.17
N GLY A 24 -5.58 -2.51 14.46
CA GLY A 24 -6.08 -2.89 15.78
C GLY A 24 -5.53 -1.96 16.87
N ASP A 25 -5.02 -2.55 17.96
CA ASP A 25 -4.47 -1.80 19.10
C ASP A 25 -3.28 -0.91 18.72
N GLU A 26 -2.57 -1.17 17.62
CA GLU A 26 -1.48 -0.32 17.14
C GLU A 26 -1.98 1.01 16.57
N ALA A 27 -3.27 1.10 16.22
CA ALA A 27 -3.90 2.36 15.81
C ALA A 27 -4.23 3.28 16.98
N ASP A 28 -4.16 2.79 18.22
CA ASP A 28 -4.50 3.57 19.41
C ASP A 28 -3.50 4.72 19.59
N GLY A 29 -4.05 5.94 19.65
CA GLY A 29 -3.25 7.16 19.78
C GLY A 29 -2.70 7.71 18.46
N LEU A 30 -2.86 7.01 17.33
CA LEU A 30 -2.52 7.54 16.01
C LEU A 30 -3.61 8.49 15.52
N SER A 31 -3.19 9.64 15.00
CA SER A 31 -4.05 10.54 14.24
C SER A 31 -4.43 9.95 12.88
N ASP A 32 -5.50 10.47 12.26
CA ASP A 32 -5.89 10.04 10.91
C ASP A 32 -4.79 10.31 9.87
N HIS A 33 -3.97 11.33 10.09
CA HIS A 33 -2.83 11.63 9.24
C HIS A 33 -1.75 10.54 9.35
N GLU A 34 -1.42 10.10 10.56
CA GLU A 34 -0.44 9.02 10.78
C GLU A 34 -0.94 7.69 10.20
N VAL A 35 -2.23 7.38 10.35
CA VAL A 35 -2.85 6.21 9.71
C VAL A 35 -2.82 6.32 8.19
N ASP A 36 -3.06 7.51 7.62
CA ASP A 36 -2.97 7.72 6.18
C ASP A 36 -1.56 7.49 5.63
N LEU A 37 -0.53 7.91 6.38
CA LEU A 37 0.87 7.64 6.01
C LEU A 37 1.18 6.14 6.01
N ILE A 38 0.75 5.42 7.05
CA ILE A 38 0.91 3.96 7.14
C ILE A 38 0.18 3.28 5.99
N ARG A 39 -1.07 3.70 5.71
CA ARG A 39 -1.88 3.17 4.62
C ARG A 39 -1.14 3.28 3.28
N ARG A 40 -0.64 4.47 2.93
CA ARG A 40 0.06 4.69 1.66
C ARG A 40 1.34 3.87 1.56
N HIS A 41 2.06 3.72 2.68
CA HIS A 41 3.26 2.89 2.72
C HIS A 41 2.93 1.41 2.51
N ALA A 42 1.87 0.91 3.16
CA ALA A 42 1.40 -0.46 3.01
C ALA A 42 0.96 -0.76 1.57
N ASP A 43 0.30 0.19 0.90
CA ASP A 43 -0.12 0.06 -0.50
C ASP A 43 1.09 -0.08 -1.45
N ALA A 44 2.10 0.78 -1.29
CA ALA A 44 3.35 0.69 -2.04
C ALA A 44 4.07 -0.65 -1.80
N MET A 45 4.12 -1.12 -0.55
CA MET A 45 4.71 -2.43 -0.22
C MET A 45 3.93 -3.60 -0.84
N ALA A 46 2.60 -3.52 -0.86
CA ALA A 46 1.76 -4.53 -1.49
C ALA A 46 2.01 -4.63 -2.99
N GLN A 47 2.15 -3.49 -3.68
CA GLN A 47 2.50 -3.43 -5.10
C GLN A 47 3.85 -4.10 -5.36
N ILE A 48 4.89 -3.77 -4.58
CA ILE A 48 6.22 -4.37 -4.70
C ILE A 48 6.17 -5.89 -4.50
N ILE A 49 5.42 -6.38 -3.50
CA ILE A 49 5.30 -7.81 -3.24
C ILE A 49 4.62 -8.53 -4.42
N VAL A 50 3.58 -7.93 -5.00
CA VAL A 50 2.89 -8.48 -6.18
C VAL A 50 3.85 -8.53 -7.37
N GLU A 51 4.59 -7.46 -7.64
CA GLU A 51 5.58 -7.40 -8.72
C GLU A 51 6.65 -8.48 -8.54
N MET A 52 7.25 -8.59 -7.34
CA MET A 52 8.24 -9.62 -7.02
C MET A 52 7.70 -11.03 -7.24
N PHE A 53 6.44 -11.28 -6.86
CA PHE A 53 5.80 -12.57 -7.06
C PHE A 53 5.63 -12.88 -8.56
N LEU A 54 5.14 -11.92 -9.34
CA LEU A 54 4.96 -12.09 -10.78
C LEU A 54 6.30 -12.35 -11.49
N GLU A 55 7.36 -11.62 -11.16
CA GLU A 55 8.72 -11.85 -11.68
C GLU A 55 9.23 -13.26 -11.35
N SER A 56 9.02 -13.71 -10.11
CA SER A 56 9.44 -15.04 -9.68
C SER A 56 8.69 -16.16 -10.41
N SER A 57 7.41 -15.96 -10.71
CA SER A 57 6.59 -16.93 -11.46
C SER A 57 6.95 -17.00 -12.94
N ALA A 58 7.34 -15.88 -13.54
CA ALA A 58 7.78 -15.82 -14.93
C ALA A 58 9.15 -16.47 -15.18
N THR A 59 9.96 -16.65 -14.12
CA THR A 59 11.28 -17.30 -14.20
C THR A 59 11.18 -18.83 -14.09
N LEU A 60 10.00 -19.37 -13.76
CA LEU A 60 9.73 -20.80 -13.63
C LEU A 60 9.10 -21.44 -14.88
N GLU A 61 8.95 -20.67 -15.98
CA GLU A 61 8.60 -21.15 -17.33
C GLU A 61 9.85 -21.21 -18.23
#